data_AF-A0A8T8S8D7-F1
#
_entry.id   AF-A0A8T8S8D7-F1
#
_cell.length_a   1.000
_cell.length_b   1.000
_cell.length_c   1.000
_cell.angle_alpha   90.00
_cell.angle_beta   90.00
_cell.angle_gamma   90.00
#
_symmetry.space_group_name_H-M   'P 1'
#
loop_
_entity.id
_entity.type
_entity.pdbx_description
1 polymer ?
#
loop_
_entity_poly.entity_id
_entity_poly.type
_entity_poly.pdbx_seq_one_letter_code
_entity_poly.pdbx_strand_id
1 'polypeptide(L)'
;AVTVMLVAATPLANFIEKNPTIVMLALAFLLMIGTTLIAEGMGFHVPKGYIYAAMAFSGFVEGLNMFSRRAARRRKPGAESEPKA
;
A
#
# COMPACT_ATOMS: atom_id res chain seq x y z
N ALA A 1 19.32 -17.04 -0.35
CA ALA A 1 18.48 -15.83 -0.17
C ALA A 1 18.15 -15.16 -1.50
N VAL A 2 19.13 -14.78 -2.32
CA VAL A 2 18.92 -14.10 -3.61
C VAL A 2 18.02 -14.88 -4.58
N THR A 3 18.14 -16.21 -4.63
CA THR A 3 17.27 -17.07 -5.46
C THR A 3 15.79 -16.92 -5.12
N VAL A 4 15.45 -16.77 -3.83
CA VAL A 4 14.06 -16.55 -3.39
C VAL A 4 13.58 -15.16 -3.82
N MET A 5 14.44 -14.14 -3.74
CA MET A 5 14.13 -12.79 -4.21
C MET A 5 13.86 -12.78 -5.72
N LEU A 6 14.66 -13.49 -6.52
CA LEU A 6 14.47 -13.60 -7.97
C LEU A 6 13.15 -14.27 -8.34
N VAL A 7 12.78 -15.35 -7.66
CA VAL A 7 11.50 -16.04 -7.89
C VAL A 7 10.32 -15.18 -7.42
N ALA A 8 10.46 -14.44 -6.32
CA ALA A 8 9.40 -13.60 -5.76
C ALA A 8 9.25 -12.24 -6.45
N ALA A 9 10.27 -11.75 -7.15
CA ALA A 9 10.27 -10.42 -7.76
C ALA A 9 9.14 -10.25 -8.79
N THR A 10 8.98 -11.22 -9.71
CA THR A 10 7.94 -11.17 -10.74
C THR A 10 6.51 -11.16 -10.18
N PRO A 11 6.10 -12.09 -9.28
CA PRO A 11 4.76 -12.04 -8.71
C PRO A 11 4.53 -10.79 -7.84
N LEU A 12 5.56 -10.30 -7.15
CA LEU A 12 5.47 -9.07 -6.37
C LEU A 12 5.26 -7.85 -7.28
N ALA A 13 6.03 -7.73 -8.37
CA ALA A 13 5.88 -6.64 -9.34
C ALA A 13 4.47 -6.61 -9.94
N ASN A 14 3.96 -7.76 -10.39
CA ASN A 14 2.60 -7.88 -10.92
C ASN A 14 1.51 -7.51 -9.91
N PHE A 15 1.75 -7.75 -8.61
CA PHE A 15 0.82 -7.39 -7.55
C PHE A 15 0.80 -5.88 -7.29
N ILE A 16 1.98 -5.26 -7.33
CA ILE A 16 2.16 -3.81 -7.16
C ILE A 16 1.51 -3.04 -8.33
N GLU A 17 1.70 -3.48 -9.57
CA GLU A 17 1.07 -2.87 -10.74
C GLU A 17 -0.46 -2.86 -10.68
N LYS A 18 -1.05 -3.94 -10.11
CA LYS A 18 -2.50 -4.05 -9.93
C LYS A 18 -3.04 -3.17 -8.79
N ASN A 19 -2.19 -2.78 -7.84
CA ASN A 19 -2.56 -2.05 -6.63
C ASN A 19 -1.56 -0.91 -6.36
N PRO A 20 -1.62 0.20 -7.13
CA PRO A 20 -0.62 1.27 -7.07
C PRO A 20 -0.53 1.97 -5.70
N THR A 21 -1.57 1.89 -4.88
CA THR A 21 -1.55 2.38 -3.49
C THR A 21 -0.51 1.67 -2.63
N ILE A 22 -0.16 0.42 -2.96
CA ILE A 22 0.89 -0.35 -2.27
C ILE A 22 2.27 0.27 -2.49
N VAL A 23 2.54 0.85 -3.68
CA VAL A 23 3.78 1.60 -3.94
C VAL A 23 3.88 2.76 -2.96
N MET A 24 2.79 3.52 -2.81
CA MET A 24 2.74 4.66 -1.90
C MET A 24 2.96 4.25 -0.45
N LEU A 25 2.38 3.12 -0.02
CA LEU A 25 2.63 2.55 1.31
C LEU A 25 4.10 2.17 1.50
N ALA A 26 4.74 1.55 0.50
CA ALA A 26 6.14 1.18 0.58
C ALA A 26 7.07 2.41 0.67
N LEU A 27 6.81 3.45 -0.12
CA LEU A 27 7.55 4.72 -0.06
C LEU A 27 7.38 5.40 1.30
N ALA A 28 6.15 5.45 1.83
CA ALA A 28 5.88 5.99 3.16
C ALA A 28 6.58 5.17 4.25
N PHE A 29 6.61 3.84 4.12
CA PHE A 29 7.30 2.96 5.04
C PHE A 29 8.81 3.19 5.03
N LEU A 30 9.42 3.29 3.84
CA LEU A 30 10.84 3.63 3.69
C LEU A 30 11.16 4.97 4.34
N LEU A 31 10.33 5.99 4.13
CA LEU A 31 10.51 7.30 4.75
C LEU A 31 10.43 7.22 6.28
N MET A 32 9.38 6.59 6.82
CA MET A 32 9.18 6.44 8.25
C MET A 32 10.34 5.70 8.91
N ILE A 33 10.81 4.59 8.32
CA ILE A 33 11.95 3.85 8.85
C ILE A 33 13.23 4.68 8.73
N GLY A 34 13.45 5.35 7.60
CA GLY A 34 14.60 6.24 7.41
C GLY A 34 14.66 7.35 8.46
N THR A 35 13.55 8.04 8.72
CA THR A 35 13.48 9.10 9.73
C THR A 35 13.62 8.55 11.15
N THR A 36 13.04 7.39 11.44
CA THR A 36 13.20 6.70 12.72
C THR A 36 14.67 6.38 12.97
N LEU A 37 15.38 5.83 11.99
CA LEU A 37 16.80 5.49 12.12
C LEU A 37 17.67 6.73 12.35
N ILE A 38 17.35 7.84 11.68
CA ILE A 38 18.04 9.12 11.92
C ILE A 38 17.76 9.61 13.36
N ALA A 39 16.52 9.57 13.83
CA ALA A 39 16.15 9.98 15.18
C ALA A 39 16.84 9.12 16.26
N GLU A 40 16.82 7.80 16.11
CA GLU A 40 17.53 6.86 16.99
C GLU A 40 19.04 7.10 16.96
N GLY A 41 19.62 7.35 15.78
CA GLY A 41 21.04 7.71 15.62
C GLY A 41 21.42 9.03 16.29
N MET A 42 20.49 9.96 16.46
CA MET A 42 20.66 11.21 17.21
C MET A 42 20.38 11.06 18.72
N GLY A 43 20.08 9.84 19.21
CA GLY A 43 19.82 9.55 20.62
C GLY A 43 18.35 9.63 21.05
N PHE A 44 17.44 9.98 20.13
CA PHE A 44 16.00 9.96 20.40
C PHE A 44 15.46 8.55 20.24
N HIS A 45 15.10 7.90 21.34
CA HIS A 45 14.48 6.59 21.30
C HIS A 45 13.02 6.70 20.85
N VAL A 46 12.74 6.28 19.62
CA VAL A 46 11.38 6.18 19.10
C VAL A 46 10.78 4.86 19.59
N PRO A 47 9.70 4.86 20.40
CA PRO A 47 9.13 3.62 20.86
C PRO A 47 8.54 2.83 19.68
N LYS A 48 9.12 1.66 19.42
CA LYS A 48 8.79 0.80 18.25
C LYS A 48 7.31 0.44 18.16
N GLY A 49 6.61 0.42 19.29
CA GLY A 49 5.17 0.21 19.36
C GLY A 49 4.36 1.20 18.53
N TYR A 50 4.77 2.47 18.46
CA TYR A 50 4.09 3.47 17.62
C TYR A 50 4.22 3.15 16.13
N ILE A 51 5.40 2.68 15.71
CA ILE A 51 5.68 2.31 14.33
C ILE A 51 4.84 1.09 13.94
N TYR A 52 4.79 0.06 14.80
CA TYR A 52 3.98 -1.12 14.54
C TYR A 52 2.48 -0.80 14.51
N ALA A 53 1.99 0.06 15.42
CA ALA A 53 0.60 0.51 15.40
C ALA A 53 0.27 1.29 14.12
N ALA A 54 1.15 2.20 13.70
CA ALA A 54 0.99 2.97 12.46
C ALA A 54 0.98 2.06 11.22
N MET A 55 1.89 1.08 11.13
CA MET A 55 1.91 0.08 10.05
C MET A 55 0.60 -0.71 9.99
N ALA A 56 0.15 -1.24 11.13
CA ALA A 56 -1.06 -2.05 11.20
C ALA A 56 -2.31 -1.25 10.81
N PHE A 57 -2.43 -0.02 11.34
CA PHE A 57 -3.52 0.88 11.00
C PHE A 57 -3.52 1.26 9.52
N SER A 58 -2.34 1.59 8.96
CA SER A 58 -2.21 1.91 7.54
C SER A 58 -2.62 0.75 6.63
N GLY A 59 -2.21 -0.49 6.97
CA GLY A 59 -2.62 -1.68 6.24
C GLY A 59 -4.13 -1.94 6.32
N PHE A 60 -4.72 -1.73 7.49
CA PHE A 60 -6.17 -1.83 7.68
C PHE A 60 -6.95 -0.81 6.83
N VAL A 61 -6.55 0.47 6.88
CA VAL A 61 -7.17 1.54 6.10
C VAL A 61 -7.03 1.28 4.61
N GLU A 62 -5.87 0.81 4.15
CA GLU A 62 -5.67 0.47 2.74
C GLU A 62 -6.56 -0.71 2.33
N GLY A 63 -6.70 -1.73 3.17
CA GLY A 63 -7.64 -2.84 2.94
C GLY A 63 -9.08 -2.36 2.76
N LEU A 64 -9.53 -1.43 3.61
CA LEU A 64 -10.85 -0.79 3.48
C LEU A 64 -10.96 0.06 2.21
N ASN A 65 -9.92 0.84 1.87
CA ASN A 65 -9.86 1.67 0.67
C ASN A 65 -9.97 0.80 -0.61
N MET A 66 -9.28 -0.34 -0.64
CA MET A 66 -9.36 -1.30 -1.73
C MET A 66 -10.76 -1.92 -1.85
N PHE A 67 -11.39 -2.28 -0.72
CA PHE A 67 -12.76 -2.78 -0.67
C PHE A 67 -13.78 -1.74 -1.16
N SER A 68 -13.64 -0.49 -0.71
CA SER A 68 -14.49 0.63 -1.14
C SER A 68 -14.38 0.89 -2.64
N ARG A 69 -13.16 0.91 -3.21
CA ARG A 69 -12.94 1.06 -4.66
C ARG A 69 -13.56 -0.09 -5.47
N ARG A 70 -13.47 -1.32 -4.96
CA ARG A 70 -14.11 -2.50 -5.56
C ARG A 70 -15.63 -2.36 -5.57
N ALA A 71 -16.22 -1.91 -4.45
CA ALA A 71 -17.66 -1.68 -4.32
C ALA A 71 -18.15 -0.54 -5.24
N ALA A 72 -17.39 0.56 -5.32
CA ALA A 72 -17.71 1.69 -6.21
C ALA A 72 -17.65 1.31 -7.70
N ARG A 73 -16.69 0.48 -8.12
CA ARG A 73 -16.63 -0.04 -9.50
C ARG A 73 -17.81 -0.94 -9.86
N ARG A 74 -18.38 -1.68 -8.90
CA ARG A 74 -19.60 -2.48 -9.10
C ARG A 74 -20.88 -1.64 -9.19
N ARG A 75 -20.83 -0.38 -8.76
CA ARG A 75 -21.95 0.57 -8.74
C ARG A 75 -22.04 1.48 -9.98
N LYS A 76 -21.29 1.21 -11.06
CA LYS A 76 -21.59 1.76 -12.39
C LYS A 76 -22.46 0.77 -13.18
N PRO A 77 -23.80 0.76 -13.03
CA PRO A 77 -24.66 0.29 -14.10
C PRO A 77 -24.52 1.26 -15.28
N GLY A 78 -24.57 0.72 -16.49
CA GLY A 78 -24.30 1.43 -17.74
C GLY A 78 -24.97 2.80 -17.82
N ALA A 79 -24.16 3.82 -18.10
CA ALA A 79 -24.68 5.06 -18.66
C ALA A 79 -25.00 4.79 -20.13
N GLU A 80 -26.30 4.81 -20.41
CA GLU A 80 -26.96 5.01 -21.69
C GLU A 80 -26.41 4.28 -22.93
N SER A 81 -27.07 3.18 -23.28
CA SER A 81 -27.36 2.89 -24.69
C SER A 81 -28.28 3.98 -25.24
N GLU A 82 -27.75 4.91 -26.03
CA GLU A 82 -28.58 5.77 -26.88
C GLU A 82 -28.45 5.28 -28.34
N PRO A 83 -29.40 4.47 -28.86
CA PRO A 83 -29.59 4.37 -30.29
C PRO A 83 -30.53 5.51 -30.70
N LYS A 84 -29.97 6.59 -31.26
CA LYS A 84 -30.79 7.56 -32.01
C LYS A 84 -30.73 7.23 -33.49
N ALA A 85 -31.94 6.95 -33.98
CA ALA A 85 -32.39 6.65 -35.33
C ALA A 85 -31.75 7.47 -36.45
#